data_AF-A0A4Q5QJE6-F1
#
_entry.id   AF-A0A4Q5QJE6-F1
#
_cell.length_a   1.000
_cell.length_b   1.000
_cell.length_c   1.000
_cell.angle_alpha   90.00
_cell.angle_beta   90.00
_cell.angle_gamma   90.00
#
_symmetry.space_group_name_H-M   'P 1'
#
loop_
_entity.id
_entity.type
_entity.pdbx_description
1 polymer ?
#
loop_
_entity_poly.entity_id
_entity_poly.type
_entity_poly.pdbx_seq_one_letter_code
_entity_poly.pdbx_strand_id
1 'polypeptide(L)'
;MQKALPSHLTILRGQTQENVNQTILTNLYNQFPADTTISFLDLPCGNQEFLKYVKALFSLAELTGADICTPELTVGIGFRQMDLTQDFTLPAEKKFEVVSSISGVMMFSNTLRFVKNCADRLKNGGTFILTNDNNATIKDRLAYFFLGRYRIFNLVFEDQELMTENVPIHELVRLMRTNNIRIDNI
;
A
#
# COMPACT_ATOMS: atom_id res chain seq x y z
N MET A 1 13.20 -21.33 1.06
CA MET A 1 13.65 -20.48 -0.06
C MET A 1 12.44 -19.78 -0.63
N GLN A 2 12.49 -18.46 -0.80
CA GLN A 2 11.44 -17.71 -1.50
C GLN A 2 11.48 -18.07 -2.99
N LYS A 3 10.31 -18.31 -3.58
CA LYS A 3 10.13 -18.43 -5.03
C LYS A 3 10.38 -17.07 -5.67
N ALA A 4 11.18 -17.05 -6.72
CA ALA A 4 11.33 -15.87 -7.56
C ALA A 4 10.03 -15.61 -8.35
N LEU A 5 9.78 -14.35 -8.67
CA LEU A 5 8.67 -13.97 -9.55
C LEU A 5 8.90 -14.53 -10.96
N PRO A 6 7.83 -14.80 -11.72
CA PRO A 6 7.94 -15.25 -13.10
C PRO A 6 8.72 -14.27 -13.97
N SER A 7 9.62 -14.77 -14.81
CA SER A 7 10.51 -13.95 -15.65
C SER A 7 9.79 -13.10 -16.70
N HIS A 8 8.54 -13.40 -17.01
CA HIS A 8 7.72 -12.63 -17.95
C HIS A 8 7.07 -11.39 -17.30
N LEU A 9 7.12 -11.25 -15.97
CA LEU A 9 6.54 -10.12 -15.26
C LEU A 9 7.57 -8.98 -15.19
N THR A 10 7.44 -8.02 -16.09
CA THR A 10 8.24 -6.78 -16.05
C THR A 10 7.58 -5.78 -15.11
N ILE A 11 8.16 -5.63 -13.92
CA ILE A 11 7.74 -4.63 -12.93
C ILE A 11 8.48 -3.34 -13.24
N LEU A 12 7.76 -2.31 -13.65
CA LEU A 12 8.34 -1.01 -13.88
C LEU A 12 8.74 -0.39 -12.55
N ARG A 13 9.74 0.49 -12.61
CA ARG A 13 10.04 1.38 -11.49
C ARG A 13 8.86 2.33 -11.35
N GLY A 14 7.95 2.01 -10.44
CA GLY A 14 6.78 2.83 -10.13
C GLY A 14 7.16 4.16 -9.49
N GLN A 15 6.14 4.92 -9.08
CA GLN A 15 6.30 6.21 -8.38
C GLN A 15 6.80 6.07 -6.92
N THR A 16 6.98 4.84 -6.44
CA THR A 16 7.42 4.50 -5.08
C THR A 16 8.93 4.36 -5.00
N GLN A 17 9.46 4.10 -3.79
CA GLN A 17 10.86 3.68 -3.62
C GLN A 17 11.20 2.43 -4.45
N GLU A 18 12.49 2.30 -4.77
CA GLU A 18 13.03 1.21 -5.58
C GLU A 18 12.69 -0.16 -4.95
N ASN A 19 12.27 -1.12 -5.78
CA ASN A 19 11.96 -2.51 -5.42
C ASN A 19 10.78 -2.72 -4.44
N VAL A 20 10.02 -1.70 -4.05
CA VAL A 20 8.85 -1.86 -3.17
C VAL A 20 7.82 -2.80 -3.80
N ASN A 21 7.37 -2.51 -5.02
CA ASN A 21 6.41 -3.36 -5.74
C ASN A 21 6.94 -4.78 -5.91
N GLN A 22 8.22 -4.95 -6.28
CA GLN A 22 8.83 -6.27 -6.43
C GLN A 22 8.85 -7.07 -5.11
N THR A 23 9.17 -6.41 -4.00
CA THR A 23 9.20 -7.04 -2.68
C THR A 23 7.80 -7.48 -2.28
N ILE A 24 6.80 -6.62 -2.44
CA ILE A 24 5.41 -6.93 -2.11
C ILE A 24 4.89 -8.08 -2.97
N LEU A 25 5.08 -8.01 -4.29
CA LEU A 25 4.62 -9.06 -5.22
C LEU A 25 5.31 -10.39 -4.92
N THR A 26 6.60 -10.37 -4.59
CA THR A 26 7.32 -11.59 -4.18
C THR A 26 6.72 -12.20 -2.93
N ASN A 27 6.41 -11.39 -1.92
CA ASN A 27 5.77 -11.87 -0.69
C ASN A 27 4.38 -12.47 -0.98
N LEU A 28 3.55 -11.77 -1.75
CA LEU A 28 2.23 -12.26 -2.17
C LEU A 28 2.33 -13.59 -2.93
N TYR A 29 3.25 -13.70 -3.89
CA TYR A 29 3.46 -14.91 -4.69
C TYR A 29 3.95 -16.11 -3.86
N ASN A 30 4.65 -15.85 -2.77
CA ASN A 30 5.07 -16.88 -1.82
C ASN A 30 3.97 -17.26 -0.83
N GLN A 31 3.04 -16.34 -0.55
CA GLN A 31 1.96 -16.54 0.41
C GLN A 31 0.72 -17.23 -0.22
N PHE A 32 0.38 -16.88 -1.45
CA PHE A 32 -0.82 -17.37 -2.13
C PHE A 32 -0.48 -18.28 -3.31
N PRO A 33 -1.18 -19.41 -3.50
CA PRO A 33 -1.08 -20.19 -4.72
C PRO A 33 -1.57 -19.39 -5.93
N ALA A 34 -0.90 -19.52 -7.07
CA ALA A 34 -1.24 -18.79 -8.31
C ALA A 34 -2.69 -19.02 -8.79
N ASP A 35 -3.21 -20.23 -8.56
CA ASP A 35 -4.56 -20.64 -8.97
C ASP A 35 -5.64 -20.32 -7.93
N THR A 36 -5.35 -19.50 -6.93
CA THR A 36 -6.34 -19.10 -5.90
C THR A 36 -7.11 -17.87 -6.34
N THR A 37 -8.44 -17.92 -6.21
CA THR A 37 -9.28 -16.73 -6.29
C THR A 37 -9.10 -15.92 -5.02
N ILE A 38 -8.31 -14.84 -5.09
CA ILE A 38 -8.15 -13.89 -4.00
C ILE A 38 -8.97 -12.63 -4.25
N SER A 39 -9.67 -12.13 -3.24
CA SER A 39 -10.26 -10.78 -3.29
C SER A 39 -9.27 -9.74 -2.77
N PHE A 40 -8.95 -8.76 -3.63
CA PHE A 40 -7.88 -7.79 -3.40
C PHE A 40 -8.41 -6.34 -3.49
N LEU A 41 -8.03 -5.50 -2.53
CA LEU A 41 -8.34 -4.06 -2.51
C LEU A 41 -7.05 -3.23 -2.42
N ASP A 42 -6.85 -2.29 -3.35
CA ASP A 42 -5.68 -1.38 -3.35
C ASP A 42 -6.11 0.09 -3.17
N LEU A 43 -5.45 0.81 -2.24
CA LEU A 43 -5.88 2.11 -1.69
C LEU A 43 -4.68 3.01 -1.30
N PRO A 44 -4.52 4.22 -1.85
CA PRO A 44 -5.04 4.67 -3.14
C PRO A 44 -4.44 3.82 -4.26
N CYS A 45 -5.20 3.55 -5.33
CA CYS A 45 -4.73 2.71 -6.43
C CYS A 45 -4.07 3.49 -7.58
N GLY A 46 -4.17 4.82 -7.62
CA GLY A 46 -3.71 5.65 -8.73
C GLY A 46 -4.20 5.11 -10.08
N ASN A 47 -3.27 4.89 -11.02
CA ASN A 47 -3.54 4.35 -12.35
C ASN A 47 -3.66 2.80 -12.41
N GLN A 48 -3.88 2.16 -11.27
CA GLN A 48 -4.04 0.70 -11.12
C GLN A 48 -2.80 -0.11 -11.54
N GLU A 49 -1.62 0.51 -11.61
CA GLU A 49 -0.41 -0.14 -12.09
C GLU A 49 -0.04 -1.37 -11.25
N PHE A 50 -0.08 -1.23 -9.93
CA PHE A 50 0.19 -2.35 -9.04
C PHE A 50 -0.82 -3.50 -9.22
N LEU A 51 -2.11 -3.17 -9.34
CA LEU A 51 -3.15 -4.17 -9.59
C LEU A 51 -2.98 -4.90 -10.93
N LYS A 52 -2.42 -4.25 -11.96
CA LYS A 52 -2.08 -4.93 -13.23
C LYS A 52 -1.04 -6.04 -13.01
N TYR A 53 -0.04 -5.81 -12.15
CA TYR A 53 0.93 -6.85 -11.79
C TYR A 53 0.29 -7.96 -10.97
N VAL A 54 -0.58 -7.63 -10.01
CA VAL A 54 -1.34 -8.63 -9.25
C VAL A 54 -2.20 -9.47 -10.20
N LYS A 55 -2.85 -8.88 -11.20
CA LYS A 55 -3.68 -9.62 -12.18
C LYS A 55 -2.85 -10.57 -13.03
N ALA A 56 -1.64 -10.16 -13.41
CA ALA A 56 -0.72 -11.00 -14.17
C ALA A 56 -0.23 -12.20 -13.35
N LEU A 57 -0.05 -12.05 -12.04
CA LEU A 57 0.36 -13.13 -11.13
C LEU A 57 -0.79 -14.05 -10.71
N PHE A 58 -1.99 -13.49 -10.52
CA PHE A 58 -3.16 -14.18 -10.01
C PHE A 58 -4.33 -13.94 -10.97
N SER A 59 -4.39 -14.73 -12.04
CA SER A 59 -5.36 -14.54 -13.13
C SER A 59 -6.83 -14.64 -12.66
N LEU A 60 -7.07 -15.42 -11.60
CA LEU A 60 -8.39 -15.62 -10.98
C LEU A 60 -8.72 -14.58 -9.89
N ALA A 61 -7.81 -13.66 -9.57
CA ALA A 61 -8.06 -12.66 -8.54
C ALA A 61 -9.18 -11.69 -8.91
N GLU A 62 -10.00 -11.36 -7.91
CA GLU A 62 -11.01 -10.32 -7.95
C GLU A 62 -10.39 -9.02 -7.41
N LEU A 63 -10.02 -8.13 -8.33
CA LEU A 63 -9.27 -6.92 -8.00
C LEU A 63 -10.21 -5.72 -7.93
N THR A 64 -10.07 -4.91 -6.89
CA THR A 64 -10.73 -3.61 -6.75
C THR A 64 -9.68 -2.55 -6.40
N GLY A 65 -9.59 -1.48 -7.18
CA GLY A 65 -8.88 -0.26 -6.81
C GLY A 65 -9.84 0.81 -6.31
N ALA A 66 -9.41 1.64 -5.37
CA ALA A 66 -10.13 2.87 -5.05
C ALA A 66 -9.20 4.07 -4.91
N ASP A 67 -9.67 5.22 -5.37
CA ASP A 67 -8.91 6.47 -5.40
C ASP A 67 -9.88 7.66 -5.51
N ILE A 68 -9.43 8.86 -5.18
CA ILE A 68 -10.20 10.10 -5.39
C ILE A 68 -10.25 10.46 -6.87
N CYS A 69 -9.19 10.15 -7.62
CA CYS A 69 -9.10 10.36 -9.06
C CYS A 69 -9.53 9.10 -9.81
N THR A 70 -10.39 9.24 -10.81
CA THR A 70 -10.79 8.12 -11.67
C THR A 70 -9.72 7.86 -12.74
N PRO A 71 -9.05 6.69 -12.73
CA PRO A 71 -8.07 6.34 -13.75
C PRO A 71 -8.74 5.77 -15.00
N GLU A 72 -7.94 5.51 -16.04
CA GLU A 72 -8.38 4.68 -17.15
C GLU A 72 -8.72 3.27 -16.66
N LEU A 73 -9.92 2.79 -16.99
CA LEU A 73 -10.42 1.51 -16.52
C LEU A 73 -9.67 0.36 -17.19
N THR A 74 -9.09 -0.52 -16.37
CA THR A 74 -8.43 -1.72 -16.86
C THR A 74 -9.40 -2.90 -16.83
N VAL A 75 -9.50 -3.64 -17.94
CA VAL A 75 -10.37 -4.82 -18.04
C VAL A 75 -10.01 -5.84 -16.96
N GLY A 76 -11.03 -6.34 -16.24
CA GLY A 76 -10.85 -7.31 -15.17
C GLY A 76 -10.40 -6.72 -13.82
N ILE A 77 -10.31 -5.40 -13.70
CA ILE A 77 -10.05 -4.69 -12.45
C ILE A 77 -11.24 -3.76 -12.16
N GLY A 78 -11.90 -3.97 -11.02
CA GLY A 78 -12.95 -3.08 -10.55
C GLY A 78 -12.37 -1.77 -10.04
N PHE A 79 -13.10 -0.67 -10.19
CA PHE A 79 -12.71 0.63 -9.65
C PHE A 79 -13.85 1.26 -8.84
N ARG A 80 -13.50 1.97 -7.76
CA ARG A 80 -14.42 2.77 -6.96
C ARG A 80 -13.82 4.14 -6.68
N GLN A 81 -14.45 5.19 -7.17
CA GLN A 81 -14.06 6.53 -6.81
C GLN A 81 -14.50 6.82 -5.36
N MET A 82 -13.56 7.18 -4.47
CA MET A 82 -13.88 7.57 -3.10
C MET A 82 -12.77 8.43 -2.48
N ASP A 83 -13.15 9.31 -1.56
CA ASP A 83 -12.21 10.03 -0.71
C ASP A 83 -11.78 9.14 0.46
N LEU A 84 -10.51 8.73 0.46
CA LEU A 84 -9.92 7.84 1.47
C LEU A 84 -9.61 8.55 2.80
N THR A 85 -9.80 9.88 2.89
CA THR A 85 -9.77 10.63 4.15
C THR A 85 -11.08 10.47 4.96
N GLN A 86 -12.13 9.96 4.32
CA GLN A 86 -13.44 9.72 4.92
C GLN A 86 -13.70 8.23 5.16
N ASP A 87 -14.88 7.92 5.70
CA ASP A 87 -15.33 6.53 5.83
C ASP A 87 -15.51 5.89 4.45
N PHE A 88 -15.00 4.66 4.28
CA PHE A 88 -15.05 3.99 2.99
C PHE A 88 -16.49 3.69 2.58
N THR A 89 -16.86 4.15 1.38
CA THR A 89 -18.20 3.97 0.78
C THR A 89 -18.44 2.59 0.17
N LEU A 90 -17.53 1.64 0.41
CA LEU A 90 -17.68 0.24 0.03
C LEU A 90 -18.82 -0.43 0.84
N PRO A 91 -19.61 -1.34 0.25
CA PRO A 91 -20.63 -2.08 0.99
C PRO A 91 -20.04 -2.79 2.22
N ALA A 92 -20.64 -2.65 3.40
CA ALA A 92 -20.08 -3.07 4.71
C ALA A 92 -19.71 -4.57 4.77
N GLU A 93 -20.50 -5.39 4.09
CA GLU A 93 -20.37 -6.83 3.94
C GLU A 93 -19.21 -7.24 3.02
N LYS A 94 -18.73 -6.33 2.16
CA LYS A 94 -17.61 -6.62 1.26
C LYS A 94 -16.29 -6.61 2.03
N LYS A 95 -15.68 -7.79 2.16
CA LYS A 95 -14.37 -8.02 2.79
C LYS A 95 -13.36 -8.60 1.80
N PHE A 96 -12.09 -8.32 2.03
CA PHE A 96 -10.98 -8.66 1.14
C PHE A 96 -9.97 -9.58 1.84
N GLU A 97 -9.39 -10.51 1.10
CA GLU A 97 -8.27 -11.33 1.57
C GLU A 97 -7.00 -10.51 1.67
N VAL A 98 -6.84 -9.54 0.76
CA VAL A 98 -5.73 -8.61 0.79
C VAL A 98 -6.26 -7.19 0.66
N VAL A 99 -5.81 -6.33 1.58
CA VAL A 99 -5.91 -4.88 1.44
C VAL A 99 -4.48 -4.36 1.31
N SER A 100 -4.20 -3.51 0.34
CA SER A 100 -2.90 -2.83 0.22
C SER A 100 -3.05 -1.32 0.21
N SER A 101 -2.04 -0.67 0.76
CA SER A 101 -1.81 0.75 0.62
C SER A 101 -0.31 0.97 0.43
N ILE A 102 0.07 1.22 -0.83
CA ILE A 102 1.47 1.35 -1.22
C ILE A 102 1.80 2.83 -1.36
N SER A 103 2.62 3.34 -0.44
CA SER A 103 3.01 4.75 -0.32
C SER A 103 1.82 5.72 -0.17
N GLY A 104 0.62 5.20 0.12
CA GLY A 104 -0.62 5.98 0.20
C GLY A 104 -0.84 6.70 1.51
N VAL A 105 -0.34 6.14 2.61
CA VAL A 105 -0.69 6.61 3.97
C VAL A 105 -0.23 8.03 4.27
N MET A 106 0.79 8.51 3.56
CA MET A 106 1.36 9.86 3.68
C MET A 106 0.50 10.93 3.00
N MET A 107 -0.53 10.52 2.25
CA MET A 107 -1.46 11.41 1.55
C MET A 107 -2.65 11.80 2.44
N PHE A 108 -2.79 11.19 3.62
CA PHE A 108 -3.99 11.31 4.46
C PHE A 108 -3.64 11.90 5.83
N SER A 109 -4.22 13.07 6.14
CA SER A 109 -4.14 13.70 7.47
C SER A 109 -4.86 12.93 8.58
N ASN A 110 -5.58 11.85 8.25
CA ASN A 110 -6.29 11.00 9.21
C ASN A 110 -5.89 9.52 9.10
N THR A 111 -4.62 9.23 9.35
CA THR A 111 -4.06 7.87 9.29
C THR A 111 -4.80 6.87 10.17
N LEU A 112 -5.26 7.28 11.36
CA LEU A 112 -6.03 6.40 12.26
C LEU A 112 -7.33 5.91 11.59
N ARG A 113 -8.12 6.84 11.03
CA ARG A 113 -9.37 6.48 10.35
C ARG A 113 -9.10 5.60 9.14
N PHE A 114 -8.08 5.94 8.35
CA PHE A 114 -7.68 5.15 7.19
C PHE A 114 -7.32 3.70 7.59
N VAL A 115 -6.46 3.51 8.58
CA VAL A 115 -6.05 2.18 9.08
C VAL A 115 -7.25 1.41 9.62
N LYS A 116 -8.14 2.07 10.38
CA LYS A 116 -9.38 1.45 10.87
C LYS A 116 -10.26 0.98 9.72
N ASN A 117 -10.48 1.83 8.72
CA ASN A 117 -11.29 1.48 7.55
C ASN A 117 -10.70 0.30 6.79
N CYS A 118 -9.37 0.26 6.60
CA CYS A 118 -8.69 -0.88 5.99
C CYS A 118 -8.86 -2.16 6.83
N ALA A 119 -8.70 -2.07 8.15
CA ALA A 119 -8.91 -3.20 9.07
C ALA A 119 -10.34 -3.75 8.97
N ASP A 120 -11.33 -2.85 8.95
CA ASP A 120 -12.74 -3.20 8.80
C ASP A 120 -13.04 -3.85 7.43
N ARG A 121 -12.18 -3.69 6.42
CA ARG A 121 -12.33 -4.35 5.10
C ARG A 121 -11.60 -5.67 4.97
N LEU A 122 -10.83 -6.10 5.95
CA LEU A 122 -10.16 -7.40 5.90
C LEU A 122 -11.10 -8.54 6.29
N LYS A 123 -10.96 -9.69 5.62
CA LYS A 123 -11.47 -10.96 6.12
C LYS A 123 -10.67 -11.38 7.35
N ASN A 124 -11.24 -12.26 8.18
CA ASN A 124 -10.49 -12.90 9.25
C ASN A 124 -9.31 -13.69 8.66
N GLY A 125 -8.10 -13.41 9.14
CA GLY A 125 -6.86 -13.99 8.57
C GLY A 125 -6.40 -13.35 7.27
N GLY A 126 -7.05 -12.27 6.81
CA GLY A 126 -6.62 -11.49 5.66
C GLY A 126 -5.30 -10.76 5.92
N THR A 127 -4.67 -10.29 4.84
CA THR A 127 -3.37 -9.62 4.87
C THR A 127 -3.54 -8.13 4.59
N PHE A 128 -3.03 -7.29 5.48
CA PHE A 128 -2.90 -5.86 5.23
C PHE A 128 -1.46 -5.53 4.87
N ILE A 129 -1.27 -4.93 3.70
CA ILE A 129 0.03 -4.46 3.23
C ILE A 129 0.01 -2.94 3.32
N LEU A 130 0.90 -2.38 4.13
CA LEU A 130 1.07 -0.93 4.23
C LEU A 130 2.53 -0.59 3.96
N THR A 131 2.79 0.27 2.99
CA THR A 131 4.10 0.90 2.84
C THR A 131 3.99 2.39 3.03
N ASN A 132 5.10 2.95 3.51
CA ASN A 132 5.26 4.36 3.79
C ASN A 132 6.70 4.71 3.40
N ASP A 133 6.90 5.83 2.71
CA ASP A 133 8.25 6.28 2.40
C ASP A 133 8.81 6.89 3.69
N ASN A 134 9.64 6.11 4.39
CA ASN A 134 10.16 6.53 5.68
C ASN A 134 11.39 7.44 5.50
N ASN A 135 11.31 8.64 6.09
CA ASN A 135 12.31 9.73 6.01
C ASN A 135 13.56 9.49 6.87
N ALA A 136 13.68 8.32 7.49
CA ALA A 136 14.73 7.99 8.44
C ALA A 136 15.59 6.82 7.96
N THR A 137 16.07 6.88 6.71
CA THR A 137 17.02 5.88 6.24
C THR A 137 18.34 6.00 7.02
N ILE A 138 19.11 4.91 7.12
CA ILE A 138 20.45 4.93 7.74
C ILE A 138 21.33 6.01 7.09
N LYS A 139 21.14 6.28 5.79
CA LYS A 139 21.81 7.36 5.08
C LYS A 139 21.44 8.73 5.63
N ASP A 140 20.19 8.97 5.99
CA ASP A 140 19.73 10.24 6.60
C ASP A 140 20.28 10.42 8.02
N ARG A 141 20.36 9.32 8.78
CA ARG A 141 20.97 9.32 10.12
C ARG A 141 22.47 9.58 10.06
N LEU A 142 23.17 8.97 9.09
CA LEU A 142 24.59 9.24 8.85
C LEU A 142 24.80 10.66 8.32
N ALA A 143 23.95 11.15 7.42
CA ALA A 143 23.99 12.53 6.94
C ALA A 143 23.75 13.51 8.09
N TYR A 144 22.80 13.25 9.00
CA TYR A 144 22.62 14.05 10.20
C TYR A 144 23.85 14.01 11.11
N PHE A 145 24.42 12.83 11.35
CA PHE A 145 25.61 12.66 12.19
C PHE A 145 26.84 13.39 11.63
N PHE A 146 27.07 13.33 10.31
CA PHE A 146 28.25 13.92 9.67
C PHE A 146 28.06 15.37 9.21
N LEU A 147 26.84 15.80 8.89
CA LEU A 147 26.56 17.10 8.28
C LEU A 147 25.64 17.98 9.15
N GLY A 148 25.18 17.49 10.31
CA GLY A 148 24.31 18.21 11.23
C GLY A 148 22.92 18.54 10.66
N ARG A 149 22.54 17.90 9.54
CA ARG A 149 21.29 18.18 8.82
C ARG A 149 20.66 16.89 8.32
N TYR A 150 19.35 16.74 8.50
CA TYR A 150 18.57 15.73 7.79
C TYR A 150 18.54 16.13 6.32
N ARG A 151 19.29 15.43 5.49
CA ARG A 151 19.37 15.71 4.06
C ARG A 151 18.41 14.75 3.39
N ILE A 152 17.28 15.26 2.87
CA ILE A 152 16.65 14.89 1.57
C ILE A 152 15.19 15.40 1.47
N PHE A 153 14.46 15.66 2.56
CA PHE A 153 13.08 16.20 2.49
C PHE A 153 12.93 17.53 3.23
N ASN A 154 12.11 18.43 2.67
CA ASN A 154 11.70 19.66 3.35
C ASN A 154 10.86 19.28 4.58
N LEU A 155 11.19 19.84 5.75
CA LEU A 155 10.39 19.69 6.98
C LEU A 155 9.01 20.35 6.87
N VAL A 156 8.82 21.17 5.84
CA VAL A 156 7.60 21.90 5.52
C VAL A 156 7.22 21.48 4.11
N PHE A 157 6.06 20.85 3.98
CA PHE A 157 5.46 20.55 2.69
C PHE A 157 4.64 21.76 2.26
N GLU A 158 4.78 22.19 1.01
CA GLU A 158 3.88 23.21 0.45
C GLU A 158 2.54 22.56 0.08
N ASP A 159 1.43 23.32 0.11
CA ASP A 159 0.07 22.82 -0.18
C ASP A 159 -0.09 22.12 -1.55
N GLN A 160 0.91 22.25 -2.43
CA GLN A 160 0.92 21.63 -3.76
C GLN A 160 1.74 20.33 -3.84
N GLU A 161 2.44 19.94 -2.77
CA GLU A 161 3.20 18.69 -2.74
C GLU A 161 2.27 17.50 -2.44
N LEU A 162 2.54 16.36 -3.09
CA LEU A 162 1.73 15.16 -2.93
C LEU A 162 1.82 14.61 -1.51
N MET A 163 3.00 14.67 -0.88
CA MET A 163 3.21 14.21 0.48
C MET A 163 2.74 15.28 1.47
N THR A 164 1.66 15.01 2.20
CA THR A 164 1.11 15.96 3.17
C THR A 164 1.47 15.60 4.61
N GLU A 165 1.83 14.34 4.88
CA GLU A 165 2.05 13.84 6.23
C GLU A 165 3.29 12.94 6.33
N ASN A 166 4.08 13.15 7.38
CA ASN A 166 5.13 12.22 7.79
C ASN A 166 4.62 11.36 8.95
N VAL A 167 4.25 10.12 8.67
CA VAL A 167 3.77 9.19 9.70
C VAL A 167 4.92 8.30 10.18
N PRO A 168 5.38 8.41 11.43
CA PRO A 168 6.46 7.56 11.92
C PRO A 168 6.08 6.08 11.97
N ILE A 169 7.04 5.19 11.73
CA ILE A 169 6.80 3.74 11.73
C ILE A 169 6.25 3.21 13.06
N HIS A 170 6.66 3.79 14.20
CA HIS A 170 6.15 3.38 15.51
C HIS A 170 4.67 3.73 15.70
N GLU A 171 4.22 4.82 15.09
CA GLU A 171 2.81 5.22 15.10
C GLU A 171 2.00 4.25 14.23
N LEU A 172 2.48 3.89 13.04
CA LEU A 172 1.86 2.85 12.22
C LEU A 172 1.75 1.52 12.98
N VAL A 173 2.82 1.07 13.65
CA VAL A 173 2.81 -0.14 14.48
C VAL A 173 1.76 -0.06 15.60
N ARG A 174 1.64 1.08 16.27
CA ARG A 174 0.63 1.32 17.31
C ARG A 174 -0.78 1.24 16.74
N LEU A 175 -1.03 1.88 15.60
CA LEU A 175 -2.33 1.88 14.92
C LEU A 175 -2.74 0.48 14.45
N MET A 176 -1.82 -0.30 13.88
CA MET A 176 -2.08 -1.69 13.49
C MET A 176 -2.54 -2.53 14.69
N ARG A 177 -1.77 -2.49 15.79
CA ARG A 177 -2.08 -3.26 17.00
C ARG A 177 -3.41 -2.86 17.64
N THR A 178 -3.70 -1.55 17.66
CA THR A 178 -4.95 -1.01 18.22
C THR A 178 -6.18 -1.46 17.41
N ASN A 179 -5.99 -1.77 16.13
CA ASN A 179 -7.04 -2.30 15.25
C ASN A 179 -6.95 -3.83 15.07
N ASN A 180 -6.34 -4.54 16.03
CA ASN A 180 -6.21 -6.01 16.05
C ASN A 180 -5.49 -6.62 14.83
N ILE A 181 -4.62 -5.85 14.17
CA ILE A 181 -3.79 -6.33 13.07
C ILE A 181 -2.47 -6.85 13.65
N ARG A 182 -2.20 -8.14 13.44
CA ARG A 182 -0.90 -8.74 13.76
C ARG A 182 0.14 -8.30 12.73
N ILE A 183 1.31 -7.92 13.19
CA ILE A 183 2.42 -7.49 12.33
C ILE A 183 3.35 -8.69 12.13
N ASP A 184 3.43 -9.14 10.88
CA ASP A 184 4.27 -10.29 10.52
C ASP A 184 5.67 -9.85 10.05
N ASN A 185 5.78 -8.68 9.41
CA ASN A 185 7.05 -8.12 8.92
C ASN A 185 7.05 -6.58 9.01
N ILE A 186 8.23 -5.97 9.15
CA ILE A 186 8.49 -4.52 9.15
C ILE A 186 9.65 -4.22 8.22
#